data_AF-A0A957HME5-F1
#
_entry.id   AF-A0A957HME5-F1
#
_cell.length_a   1.000
_cell.length_b   1.000
_cell.length_c   1.000
_cell.angle_alpha   90.00
_cell.angle_beta   90.00
_cell.angle_gamma   90.00
#
_symmetry.space_group_name_H-M   'P 1'
#
loop_
_entity.id
_entity.type
_entity.pdbx_description
1 polymer ?
#
loop_
_entity_poly.entity_id
_entity_poly.type
_entity_poly.pdbx_seq_one_letter_code
_entity_poly.pdbx_strand_id
1 'polypeptide(L)'
;MPTTTRSLTIGSRTSNLAMWQTNHIIALLAQTWPDTECRVEPFVTKGDKTLDQPLPEIGGKGLFTLELEDALRNGRIDLAVHSLKDLPVENA
;
A
#
# COMPACT_ATOMS: atom_id res chain seq x y z
N MET A 1 -29.90 15.15 -5.21
CA MET A 1 -29.06 14.21 -5.99
C MET A 1 -28.49 13.22 -4.98
N PRO A 2 -28.62 11.90 -5.16
CA PRO A 2 -27.95 10.96 -4.26
C PRO A 2 -26.45 11.03 -4.57
N THR A 3 -25.67 11.62 -3.67
CA THR A 3 -24.21 11.58 -3.73
C THR A 3 -23.82 10.12 -3.50
N THR A 4 -23.41 9.41 -4.54
CA THR A 4 -22.91 8.05 -4.38
C THR A 4 -21.57 8.15 -3.66
N THR A 5 -21.56 7.88 -2.35
CA THR A 5 -20.33 7.81 -1.57
C THR A 5 -19.41 6.79 -2.23
N ARG A 6 -18.26 7.25 -2.74
CA ARG A 6 -17.23 6.35 -3.28
C ARG A 6 -16.38 5.87 -2.12
N SER A 7 -16.29 4.57 -1.92
CA SER A 7 -15.34 3.99 -0.97
C SER A 7 -14.05 3.62 -1.69
N LEU A 8 -12.90 3.93 -1.08
CA LEU A 8 -11.57 3.61 -1.60
C LEU A 8 -10.78 2.85 -0.53
N THR A 9 -10.41 1.62 -0.83
CA THR A 9 -9.58 0.77 0.03
C THR A 9 -8.11 0.92 -0.36
N ILE A 10 -7.28 1.36 0.57
CA ILE A 10 -5.88 1.71 0.35
C ILE A 10 -4.98 0.72 1.09
N GLY A 11 -4.17 -0.04 0.35
CA GLY A 11 -3.16 -0.92 0.92
C GLY A 11 -1.95 -0.14 1.41
N SER A 12 -1.48 -0.49 2.62
CA SER A 12 -0.27 0.07 3.22
C SER A 12 0.49 -0.98 4.00
N ARG A 13 1.81 -0.89 4.04
CA ARG A 13 2.60 -1.59 5.07
C ARG A 13 2.29 -1.05 6.46
N THR A 14 2.52 -1.86 7.49
CA THR A 14 2.23 -1.52 8.90
C THR A 14 3.31 -0.66 9.58
N SER A 15 4.45 -0.43 8.94
CA SER A 15 5.50 0.41 9.52
C SER A 15 5.01 1.85 9.73
N ASN A 16 5.51 2.52 10.77
CA ASN A 16 5.08 3.89 11.11
C ASN A 16 5.23 4.86 9.94
N LEU A 17 6.32 4.74 9.16
CA LEU A 17 6.53 5.59 8.00
C LEU A 17 5.54 5.28 6.88
N ALA A 18 5.25 4.00 6.60
CA ALA A 18 4.28 3.63 5.57
C ALA A 18 2.87 4.12 5.94
N MET A 19 2.45 3.95 7.19
CA MET A 19 1.17 4.46 7.67
C MET A 19 1.10 5.99 7.61
N TRP A 20 2.19 6.69 7.93
CA TRP A 20 2.26 8.14 7.77
C TRP A 20 2.11 8.56 6.30
N GLN A 21 2.81 7.90 5.38
CA GLN A 21 2.72 8.16 3.94
C GLN A 21 1.28 7.94 3.45
N THR A 22 0.65 6.84 3.84
CA THR A 22 -0.72 6.51 3.49
C THR A 22 -1.71 7.56 4.01
N ASN A 23 -1.59 7.96 5.28
CA ASN A 23 -2.44 9.01 5.86
C ASN A 23 -2.22 10.37 5.19
N HIS A 24 -0.98 10.68 4.79
CA HIS A 24 -0.69 11.89 4.02
C HIS A 24 -1.42 11.89 2.67
N ILE A 25 -1.39 10.76 1.94
CA ILE A 25 -2.15 10.62 0.68
C ILE A 25 -3.65 10.74 0.93
N ILE A 26 -4.20 10.10 1.96
CA ILE A 26 -5.63 10.22 2.32
C ILE A 26 -6.03 11.68 2.56
N ALA A 27 -5.19 12.46 3.27
CA ALA A 27 -5.46 13.87 3.53
C ALA A 27 -5.50 14.70 2.23
N LEU A 28 -4.69 14.36 1.23
CA LEU A 28 -4.71 15.00 -0.10
C LEU A 28 -5.93 14.58 -0.92
N LEU A 29 -6.30 13.29 -0.85
CA LEU A 29 -7.50 12.76 -1.50
C LEU A 29 -8.76 13.43 -0.94
N ALA A 30 -8.87 13.59 0.37
CA ALA A 30 -10.01 14.22 1.01
C ALA A 30 -10.18 15.70 0.61
N GLN A 31 -9.09 16.41 0.31
CA GLN A 31 -9.15 17.79 -0.20
C GLN A 31 -9.67 17.87 -1.65
N THR A 32 -9.36 16.87 -2.46
CA THR A 32 -9.71 16.85 -3.90
C THR A 32 -11.06 16.18 -4.16
N TRP A 33 -11.39 15.15 -3.37
CA TRP A 33 -12.57 14.30 -3.49
C TRP A 33 -13.25 14.13 -2.12
N PRO A 34 -13.92 15.18 -1.60
CA PRO A 34 -14.45 15.21 -0.23
C PRO A 34 -15.54 14.16 0.05
N ASP A 35 -16.24 13.68 -0.97
CA ASP A 35 -17.27 12.65 -0.86
C ASP A 35 -16.71 11.21 -0.92
N THR A 36 -15.39 11.04 -0.92
CA THR A 36 -14.73 9.73 -0.96
C THR A 36 -14.36 9.26 0.44
N GLU A 37 -14.92 8.13 0.86
CA GLU A 37 -14.54 7.46 2.11
C GLU A 37 -13.29 6.61 1.86
N CYS A 38 -12.17 6.96 2.49
CA CYS A 38 -10.93 6.18 2.40
C CYS A 38 -10.80 5.23 3.59
N ARG A 39 -10.43 3.97 3.32
CA ARG A 39 -10.13 2.94 4.33
C ARG A 39 -8.74 2.41 4.11
N VAL A 40 -7.95 2.22 5.18
CA VAL A 40 -6.62 1.64 5.08
C VAL A 40 -6.69 0.15 5.38
N GLU A 41 -6.15 -0.65 4.47
CA GLU A 41 -5.92 -2.06 4.70
C GLU A 41 -4.43 -2.32 4.98
N PRO A 42 -4.08 -2.75 6.20
CA PRO A 42 -2.69 -2.99 6.58
C PRO A 42 -2.19 -4.34 6.06
N PHE A 43 -0.96 -4.33 5.52
CA PHE A 43 -0.23 -5.52 5.06
C PHE A 43 1.06 -5.70 5.85
N VAL A 44 1.37 -6.95 6.16
CA VAL A 44 2.67 -7.36 6.68
C VAL A 44 3.37 -8.16 5.58
N THR A 45 4.43 -7.58 5.03
CA THR A 45 5.16 -8.18 3.91
C THR A 45 6.19 -9.20 4.41
N LYS A 46 6.70 -10.06 3.53
CA LYS A 46 7.83 -10.95 3.87
C LYS A 46 9.04 -10.16 4.38
N GLY A 47 9.34 -9.01 3.79
CA GLY A 47 10.43 -8.16 4.25
C GLY A 47 10.22 -7.55 5.64
N ASP A 48 8.98 -7.45 6.13
CA ASP A 48 8.68 -7.04 7.50
C ASP A 48 8.91 -8.17 8.52
N LYS A 49 8.81 -9.44 8.08
CA LYS A 49 8.92 -10.62 8.95
C LYS A 49 10.36 -11.11 9.12
N THR A 50 11.27 -10.71 8.23
CA THR A 50 12.65 -11.18 8.22
C THR A 50 13.61 -10.02 8.50
N LEU A 51 13.79 -9.69 9.78
CA LEU A 51 14.71 -8.64 10.25
C LEU A 51 16.13 -9.17 10.51
N ASP A 52 16.30 -10.50 10.60
CA ASP A 52 17.54 -11.13 11.08
C ASP A 52 18.49 -11.57 9.96
N GLN A 53 18.15 -11.30 8.70
CA GLN A 53 18.97 -11.66 7.54
C GLN A 53 19.21 -10.44 6.64
N PRO A 54 20.44 -10.25 6.11
CA PRO A 54 20.71 -9.22 5.11
C PRO A 54 19.79 -9.36 3.89
N LEU A 55 19.19 -8.25 3.46
CA LEU A 55 18.30 -8.18 2.28
C LEU A 55 18.82 -8.90 1.02
N PRO A 56 20.12 -8.84 0.67
CA PRO A 56 20.65 -9.57 -0.49
C PRO A 56 20.56 -11.09 -0.37
N GLU A 57 20.60 -11.64 0.86
CA GLU A 57 20.56 -13.08 1.13
C GLU A 57 19.12 -13.62 1.12
N ILE A 58 18.14 -12.76 1.40
CA ILE A 58 16.72 -13.12 1.40
C ILE A 58 16.23 -13.42 -0.02
N GLY A 59 16.87 -12.84 -1.05
CA GLY A 59 16.63 -13.14 -2.46
C GLY A 59 15.16 -13.07 -2.89
N GLY A 60 14.70 -11.96 -3.44
CA GLY A 60 13.35 -11.91 -3.99
C GLY A 60 12.96 -10.58 -4.58
N LYS A 61 12.62 -10.57 -5.87
CA LYS A 61 11.85 -9.47 -6.47
C LYS A 61 10.55 -9.30 -5.68
N GLY A 62 10.21 -8.07 -5.30
CA GLY A 62 8.92 -7.75 -4.67
C GLY A 62 8.81 -8.11 -3.17
N LEU A 63 9.91 -8.20 -2.42
CA LEU A 63 9.91 -8.53 -0.98
C LEU A 63 8.99 -7.64 -0.12
N PHE A 64 8.74 -6.40 -0.57
CA PHE A 64 7.89 -5.41 0.09
C PHE A 64 6.63 -5.02 -0.69
N THR A 65 6.41 -5.59 -1.89
CA THR A 65 5.33 -5.18 -2.78
C THR A 65 4.40 -6.33 -3.18
N LEU A 66 4.87 -7.58 -3.13
CA LEU A 66 4.14 -8.73 -3.64
C LEU A 66 2.75 -8.91 -3.00
N GLU A 67 2.63 -8.76 -1.68
CA GLU A 67 1.34 -8.88 -1.00
C GLU A 67 0.36 -7.76 -1.37
N LEU A 68 0.86 -6.55 -1.62
CA LEU A 68 0.02 -5.42 -2.04
C LEU A 68 -0.36 -5.54 -3.54
N GLU A 69 0.57 -6.00 -4.38
CA GLU A 69 0.31 -6.27 -5.80
C GLU A 69 -0.74 -7.37 -5.99
N ASP A 70 -0.67 -8.45 -5.21
CA ASP A 70 -1.69 -9.50 -5.23
C ASP A 70 -3.05 -8.97 -4.77
N ALA A 71 -3.07 -8.15 -3.71
CA ALA A 71 -4.30 -7.51 -3.23
C ALA A 71 -4.92 -6.57 -4.28
N LEU A 72 -4.10 -5.83 -5.03
CA LEU A 72 -4.56 -5.02 -6.15
C LEU A 72 -5.16 -5.89 -7.26
N ARG A 73 -4.46 -6.94 -7.68
CA ARG A 73 -4.91 -7.84 -8.76
C ARG A 73 -6.21 -8.55 -8.42
N ASN A 74 -6.42 -8.90 -7.14
CA ASN A 74 -7.61 -9.57 -6.65
C ASN A 74 -8.74 -8.60 -6.24
N GLY A 75 -8.55 -7.28 -6.41
CA GLY A 75 -9.56 -6.28 -6.06
C GLY A 75 -9.84 -6.14 -4.56
N ARG A 76 -8.91 -6.60 -3.71
CA ARG A 76 -8.99 -6.45 -2.25
C ARG A 76 -8.70 -5.02 -1.83
N ILE A 77 -7.77 -4.36 -2.53
CA ILE A 77 -7.49 -2.92 -2.41
C ILE A 77 -7.62 -2.25 -3.78
N ASP A 78 -7.98 -0.97 -3.76
CA ASP A 78 -8.14 -0.14 -4.96
C ASP A 78 -6.84 0.59 -5.33
N LEU A 79 -5.98 0.87 -4.34
CA LEU A 79 -4.66 1.46 -4.53
C LEU A 79 -3.69 1.01 -3.44
N ALA A 80 -2.39 1.08 -3.72
CA ALA A 80 -1.32 0.84 -2.76
C ALA A 80 -0.42 2.08 -2.64
N VAL A 81 0.04 2.40 -1.42
CA VAL A 81 0.99 3.50 -1.17
C VAL A 81 2.36 2.92 -0.82
N HIS A 82 3.39 3.35 -1.56
CA HIS A 82 4.77 2.90 -1.38
C HIS A 82 5.76 4.06 -1.42
N SER A 83 6.89 3.87 -0.74
CA SER A 83 8.09 4.65 -1.05
C SER A 83 8.62 4.21 -2.41
N LEU A 84 8.89 5.17 -3.30
CA LEU A 84 9.30 4.89 -4.68
C LEU A 84 10.53 3.97 -4.78
N LYS A 85 11.48 4.09 -3.85
CA LYS A 85 12.69 3.26 -3.80
C LYS A 85 12.42 1.76 -3.61
N ASP A 86 11.25 1.41 -3.06
CA ASP A 86 10.87 0.04 -2.72
C ASP A 86 10.08 -0.64 -3.86
N LEU A 87 9.73 0.10 -4.92
CA LEU A 87 9.04 -0.45 -6.09
C LEU A 87 10.02 -1.20 -7.01
N PRO A 88 9.64 -2.37 -7.55
CA PRO A 88 10.49 -3.11 -8.48
C PRO A 88 10.63 -2.36 -9.81
N VAL A 89 11.78 -2.53 -10.47
CA VAL A 89 12.11 -1.89 -11.76
C VAL A 89 11.59 -2.69 -12.95
N GLU A 90 11.28 -3.97 -12.74
CA GLU A 90 10.71 -4.87 -13.73
C GLU A 90 9.30 -5.26 -13.28
N ASN A 91 8.33 -5.18 -14.18
CA ASN A 91 6.98 -5.69 -13.92
C ASN A 91 7.04 -7.21 -13.75
N ALA A 92 6.55 -7.72 -12.62
CA ALA A 92 6.38 -9.15 -12.39
C ALA A 92 5.13 -9.70 -13.09
#